data_AF-A0A8T6RKN2-F1
#
_entry.id   AF-A0A8T6RKN2-F1
#
_cell.length_a   1.000
_cell.length_b   1.000
_cell.length_c   1.000
_cell.angle_alpha   90.00
_cell.angle_beta   90.00
_cell.angle_gamma   90.00
#
_symmetry.space_group_name_H-M   'P 1'
#
loop_
_entity.id
_entity.type
_entity.pdbx_description
1 polymer ?
#
loop_
_entity_poly.entity_id
_entity_poly.type
_entity_poly.pdbx_seq_one_letter_code
_entity_poly.pdbx_strand_id
1 'polypeptide(L)'
;MIKLVLKLVDLRNNHAPCGIYCPRCPGWEFFKCKEKGGCNGQGGKISKFPVCKTYECVKTKNHEFCFECEDFPCEKLQPIVNFEIFLPHNSKIYNCLMIQKLGLEKWDEICEEKSDLYYKGKKVQYGGDILTLEDKDPNLYKKKKP
;
A
#
# COMPACT_ATOMS: atom_id res chain seq x y z
N MET A 1 -18.22 -1.88 -22.31
CA MET A 1 -17.02 -2.69 -21.99
C MET A 1 -15.73 -1.87 -22.06
N ILE A 2 -15.40 -1.20 -23.18
CA ILE A 2 -14.14 -0.42 -23.33
C ILE A 2 -13.93 0.65 -22.23
N LYS A 3 -14.95 1.45 -21.90
CA LYS A 3 -14.85 2.47 -20.82
C LYS A 3 -14.55 1.87 -19.43
N LEU A 4 -15.10 0.70 -19.14
CA LEU A 4 -14.87 -0.01 -17.87
C LEU A 4 -13.42 -0.54 -17.81
N VAL A 5 -12.93 -1.09 -18.92
CA VAL A 5 -11.54 -1.56 -19.03
C VAL A 5 -10.55 -0.39 -18.87
N LEU A 6 -10.82 0.75 -19.51
CA LEU A 6 -9.98 1.95 -19.37
C LEU A 6 -9.98 2.49 -17.93
N LYS A 7 -11.15 2.53 -17.25
CA LYS A 7 -11.24 2.89 -15.83
C LYS A 7 -10.41 1.95 -14.95
N LEU A 8 -10.49 0.64 -15.17
CA LEU A 8 -9.70 -0.35 -14.41
C LEU A 8 -8.19 -0.28 -14.70
N VAL A 9 -7.78 0.07 -15.92
CA VAL A 9 -6.38 0.35 -16.26
C VAL A 9 -5.88 1.57 -15.47
N ASP A 10 -6.69 2.62 -15.40
CA ASP A 10 -6.34 3.86 -14.68
C ASP A 10 -6.19 3.63 -13.17
N LEU A 11 -7.12 2.89 -12.56
CA LEU A 11 -7.02 2.53 -11.15
C LEU A 11 -5.79 1.67 -10.83
N ARG A 12 -5.40 0.75 -11.72
CA ARG A 12 -4.18 -0.05 -11.54
C ARG A 12 -2.90 0.79 -11.54
N ASN A 13 -2.92 2.00 -12.09
CA ASN A 13 -1.77 2.90 -11.98
C ASN A 13 -1.61 3.49 -10.57
N ASN A 14 -2.69 3.55 -9.79
CA ASN A 14 -2.67 3.99 -8.40
C ASN A 14 -2.27 2.86 -7.42
N HIS A 15 -2.38 1.60 -7.82
CA HIS A 15 -2.11 0.46 -6.94
C HIS A 15 -0.99 -0.40 -7.52
N ALA A 16 0.16 -0.40 -6.87
CA ALA A 16 1.27 -1.26 -7.24
C ALA A 16 0.85 -2.74 -7.11
N PRO A 17 1.44 -3.66 -7.90
CA PRO A 17 1.14 -5.09 -7.79
C PRO A 17 1.39 -5.71 -6.41
N CYS A 18 2.23 -5.08 -5.58
CA CYS A 18 2.47 -5.48 -4.20
C CYS A 18 1.48 -4.90 -3.17
N GLY A 19 0.44 -4.20 -3.63
CA GLY A 19 -0.58 -3.57 -2.78
C GLY A 19 -0.26 -2.15 -2.33
N ILE A 20 0.93 -1.61 -2.59
CA ILE A 20 1.23 -0.20 -2.24
C ILE A 20 0.31 0.73 -3.03
N TYR A 21 -0.34 1.63 -2.32
CA TYR A 21 -1.05 2.77 -2.92
C TYR A 21 -0.04 3.83 -3.35
N CYS A 22 0.23 3.89 -4.65
CA CYS A 22 1.23 4.75 -5.27
C CYS A 22 1.05 6.23 -4.96
N PRO A 23 -0.16 6.82 -4.92
CA PRO A 23 -0.36 8.23 -4.56
C PRO A 23 0.22 8.65 -3.20
N ARG A 24 0.41 7.71 -2.27
CA ARG A 24 1.00 7.95 -0.95
C ARG A 24 2.42 7.42 -0.81
N CYS A 25 3.03 6.99 -1.90
CA CYS A 25 4.45 6.65 -1.97
C CYS A 25 5.26 7.94 -2.15
N PRO A 26 6.41 8.12 -1.47
CA PRO A 26 7.30 9.27 -1.70
C PRO A 26 7.69 9.45 -3.16
N GLY A 27 7.78 8.36 -3.91
CA GLY A 27 8.09 8.38 -5.34
C GLY A 27 7.01 9.04 -6.22
N TRP A 28 5.77 9.17 -5.74
CA TRP A 28 4.66 9.74 -6.51
C TRP A 28 4.99 11.11 -7.07
N GLU A 29 5.40 12.02 -6.18
CA GLU A 29 5.83 13.36 -6.53
C GLU A 29 7.33 13.40 -6.86
N PHE A 30 8.18 12.81 -6.02
CA PHE A 30 9.63 12.96 -6.14
C PHE A 30 10.21 12.37 -7.45
N PHE A 31 9.65 11.25 -7.93
CA PHE A 31 10.06 10.63 -9.19
C PHE A 31 9.05 10.84 -10.32
N LYS A 32 8.06 11.72 -10.11
CA LYS A 32 6.95 11.99 -11.04
C LYS A 32 6.23 10.72 -11.47
N CYS A 33 5.99 9.80 -10.54
CA CYS A 33 5.32 8.54 -10.86
C CYS A 33 3.85 8.78 -11.26
N LYS A 34 3.21 9.87 -10.79
CA LYS A 34 1.86 10.27 -11.19
C LYS A 34 1.69 10.35 -12.71
N GLU A 35 2.64 11.01 -13.38
CA GLU A 35 2.63 11.23 -14.83
C GLU A 35 2.90 9.95 -15.63
N LYS A 36 3.50 8.95 -14.98
CA LYS A 36 3.99 7.71 -15.60
C LYS A 36 3.16 6.49 -15.22
N GLY A 37 2.02 6.66 -14.57
CA GLY A 37 1.13 5.57 -14.19
C GLY A 37 1.64 4.73 -12.99
N GLY A 38 2.31 5.35 -12.04
CA GLY A 38 2.77 4.69 -10.81
C GLY A 38 3.78 3.57 -11.07
N CYS A 39 3.73 2.52 -10.25
CA CYS A 39 4.61 1.36 -10.40
C CYS A 39 4.28 0.55 -11.67
N ASN A 40 2.98 0.43 -12.01
CA ASN A 40 2.53 -0.34 -13.16
C ASN A 40 2.94 0.31 -14.49
N GLY A 41 2.65 1.59 -14.68
CA GLY A 41 3.01 2.30 -15.92
C GLY A 41 4.52 2.46 -16.14
N GLN A 42 5.33 2.31 -15.10
CA GLN A 42 6.80 2.31 -15.19
C GLN A 42 7.44 0.92 -15.24
N GLY A 43 6.64 -0.16 -15.33
CA GLY A 43 7.18 -1.51 -15.41
C GLY A 43 7.99 -1.92 -14.16
N GLY A 44 7.64 -1.38 -12.98
CA GLY A 44 8.37 -1.64 -11.74
C GLY A 44 9.77 -1.00 -11.65
N LYS A 45 10.18 -0.19 -12.63
CA LYS A 45 11.49 0.49 -12.68
C LYS A 45 11.33 1.98 -12.36
N ILE A 46 11.40 2.31 -11.07
CA ILE A 46 11.27 3.69 -10.61
C ILE A 46 12.63 4.39 -10.71
N SER A 47 12.69 5.54 -11.41
CA SER A 47 13.92 6.33 -11.53
C SER A 47 15.11 5.50 -12.05
N LYS A 48 16.30 5.63 -11.45
CA LYS A 48 17.51 4.86 -11.77
C LYS A 48 17.62 3.54 -11.00
N PHE A 49 16.61 3.16 -10.21
CA PHE A 49 16.63 1.90 -9.47
C PHE A 49 16.48 0.69 -10.40
N PRO A 50 16.97 -0.50 -9.99
CA PRO A 50 16.66 -1.73 -10.69
C PRO A 50 15.15 -2.00 -10.68
N VAL A 51 14.70 -2.87 -11.61
CA VAL A 51 13.32 -3.37 -11.60
C VAL A 51 13.03 -4.00 -10.24
N CYS A 52 11.90 -3.65 -9.63
CA CYS A 52 11.50 -4.20 -8.35
C CYS A 52 11.30 -5.73 -8.46
N LYS A 53 12.01 -6.50 -7.64
CA LYS A 53 11.90 -7.97 -7.60
C LYS A 53 10.47 -8.47 -7.32
N THR A 54 9.67 -7.73 -6.55
CA THR A 54 8.26 -8.08 -6.31
C THR A 54 7.40 -7.83 -7.54
N TYR A 55 7.65 -6.75 -8.28
CA TYR A 55 6.96 -6.46 -9.54
C TYR A 55 7.24 -7.56 -10.57
N GLU A 56 8.53 -7.89 -10.77
CA GLU A 56 8.96 -8.95 -11.67
C GLU A 56 8.32 -10.30 -11.31
N CYS A 57 8.29 -10.66 -10.02
CA CYS A 57 7.62 -11.87 -9.54
C CYS A 57 6.12 -11.92 -9.91
N VAL A 58 5.40 -10.80 -9.80
CA VAL A 58 3.98 -10.74 -10.16
C VAL A 58 3.79 -10.92 -11.67
N LYS A 59 4.59 -10.23 -12.49
CA LYS A 59 4.46 -10.29 -13.95
C LYS A 59 4.90 -11.64 -14.53
N THR A 60 5.95 -12.26 -13.99
CA THR A 60 6.40 -13.60 -14.42
C THR A 60 5.39 -14.71 -14.12
N LYS A 61 4.59 -14.56 -13.05
CA LYS A 61 3.48 -15.47 -12.73
C LYS A 61 2.16 -15.11 -13.44
N ASN A 62 2.17 -14.13 -14.35
CA ASN A 62 0.98 -13.62 -15.04
C ASN A 62 -0.14 -13.17 -14.08
N HIS A 63 0.25 -12.56 -12.96
CA HIS A 63 -0.66 -11.96 -12.00
C HIS A 63 -0.72 -10.44 -12.19
N GLU A 64 -1.84 -9.85 -11.78
CA GLU A 64 -2.03 -8.42 -11.62
C GLU A 64 -1.61 -7.97 -10.21
N PHE A 65 -1.91 -8.78 -9.20
CA PHE A 65 -1.61 -8.49 -7.79
C PHE A 65 -0.98 -9.68 -7.08
N CYS A 66 -0.23 -9.40 -6.02
CA CYS A 66 0.40 -10.46 -5.22
C CYS A 66 -0.61 -11.43 -4.59
N PHE A 67 -1.83 -11.00 -4.26
CA PHE A 67 -2.82 -11.86 -3.60
C PHE A 67 -3.34 -13.00 -4.49
N GLU A 68 -3.06 -12.96 -5.79
CA GLU A 68 -3.43 -14.01 -6.74
C GLU A 68 -2.46 -15.20 -6.71
N CYS A 69 -1.30 -15.03 -6.08
CA CYS A 69 -0.28 -16.05 -5.95
C CYS A 69 -0.66 -17.06 -4.85
N GLU A 70 -0.47 -18.36 -5.10
CA GLU A 70 -0.71 -19.43 -4.11
C GLU A 70 0.15 -19.27 -2.84
N ASP A 71 1.37 -18.76 -2.99
CA ASP A 71 2.30 -18.47 -1.88
C ASP A 71 1.93 -17.20 -1.08
N PHE A 72 0.84 -16.51 -1.41
CA PHE A 72 0.49 -15.26 -0.73
C PHE A 72 -0.13 -15.53 0.65
N PRO A 73 0.32 -14.85 1.72
CA PRO A 73 1.41 -13.88 1.78
C PRO A 73 2.81 -14.54 1.85
N CYS A 74 3.81 -13.93 1.21
CA CYS A 74 5.19 -14.44 1.19
C CYS A 74 6.24 -13.47 1.76
N GLU A 75 7.48 -13.95 1.92
CA GLU A 75 8.59 -13.20 2.52
C GLU A 75 8.90 -11.86 1.82
N LYS A 76 8.61 -11.73 0.52
CA LYS A 76 8.81 -10.47 -0.23
C LYS A 76 7.93 -9.32 0.25
N LEU A 77 6.89 -9.62 1.05
CA LEU A 77 5.91 -8.67 1.55
C LEU A 77 6.02 -8.45 3.06
N GLN A 78 7.07 -8.99 3.71
CA GLN A 78 7.29 -8.78 5.14
C GLN A 78 7.35 -7.29 5.50
N PRO A 79 6.73 -6.91 6.64
CA PRO A 79 6.89 -5.57 7.17
C PRO A 79 8.33 -5.38 7.68
N ILE A 80 8.81 -4.15 7.61
CA ILE A 80 10.16 -3.76 8.00
C ILE A 80 10.10 -2.51 8.87
N VAL A 81 10.76 -2.57 10.02
CA VAL A 81 10.86 -1.43 10.96
C VAL A 81 12.06 -0.56 10.60
N ASN A 82 13.22 -1.19 10.38
CA ASN A 82 14.49 -0.49 10.15
C ASN A 82 14.75 -0.17 8.67
N PHE A 83 13.73 0.36 8.00
CA PHE A 83 13.80 0.86 6.62
C PHE A 83 12.91 2.09 6.48
N GLU A 84 13.19 3.05 7.36
CA GLU A 84 12.37 4.24 7.65
C GLU A 84 12.08 5.11 6.42
N ILE A 85 12.95 5.02 5.41
CA ILE A 85 12.83 5.75 4.15
C ILE A 85 11.61 5.28 3.32
N PHE A 86 10.97 4.16 3.68
CA PHE A 86 9.87 3.59 2.92
C PHE A 86 8.71 3.04 3.79
N LEU A 87 8.14 3.91 4.63
CA LEU A 87 6.94 3.65 5.44
C LEU A 87 5.77 2.96 4.68
N PRO A 88 5.46 3.24 3.39
CA PRO A 88 4.39 2.52 2.69
C PRO A 88 4.58 1.00 2.57
N HIS A 89 5.79 0.46 2.81
CA HIS A 89 6.03 -0.98 2.64
C HIS A 89 5.24 -1.85 3.62
N ASN A 90 4.90 -1.35 4.80
CA ASN A 90 4.22 -2.14 5.82
C ASN A 90 2.70 -2.25 5.57
N SER A 91 2.15 -1.49 4.62
CA SER A 91 0.72 -1.57 4.26
C SER A 91 0.42 -2.58 3.14
N LYS A 92 1.45 -3.16 2.48
CA LYS A 92 1.32 -4.09 1.34
C LYS A 92 0.27 -5.19 1.56
N ILE A 93 0.41 -5.97 2.63
CA ILE A 93 -0.47 -7.10 2.92
C ILE A 93 -1.89 -6.64 3.19
N TYR A 94 -2.05 -5.62 4.04
CA TYR A 94 -3.37 -5.08 4.37
C TYR A 94 -4.09 -4.60 3.11
N ASN A 95 -3.41 -3.82 2.27
CA ASN A 95 -3.99 -3.29 1.04
C ASN A 95 -4.36 -4.41 0.06
N CYS A 96 -3.49 -5.41 -0.14
CA CYS A 96 -3.80 -6.58 -0.98
C CYS A 96 -5.07 -7.30 -0.51
N LEU A 97 -5.21 -7.55 0.79
CA LEU A 97 -6.40 -8.19 1.37
C LEU A 97 -7.65 -7.32 1.22
N MET A 98 -7.51 -5.99 1.33
CA MET A 98 -8.63 -5.08 1.15
C MET A 98 -9.07 -4.99 -0.32
N ILE A 99 -8.14 -5.01 -1.28
CA ILE A 99 -8.45 -5.12 -2.71
C ILE A 99 -9.16 -6.45 -2.99
N GLN A 100 -8.68 -7.56 -2.44
CA GLN A 100 -9.32 -8.87 -2.60
C GLN A 100 -10.75 -8.88 -2.02
N LYS A 101 -10.94 -8.26 -0.84
CA LYS A 101 -12.23 -8.21 -0.15
C LYS A 101 -13.25 -7.29 -0.81
N LEU A 102 -12.83 -6.09 -1.23
CA LEU A 102 -13.74 -5.03 -1.69
C LEU A 102 -13.80 -4.90 -3.21
N GLY A 103 -12.80 -5.43 -3.92
CA GLY A 103 -12.49 -5.06 -5.29
C GLY A 103 -11.68 -3.77 -5.36
N LEU A 104 -10.97 -3.58 -6.48
CA LEU A 104 -10.06 -2.46 -6.68
C LEU A 104 -10.78 -1.10 -6.65
N GLU A 105 -11.96 -0.99 -7.25
CA GLU A 105 -12.71 0.27 -7.32
C GLU A 105 -13.07 0.79 -5.93
N LYS A 106 -13.74 -0.04 -5.11
CA LYS A 106 -14.16 0.34 -3.76
C LYS A 106 -12.98 0.58 -2.83
N TRP A 107 -11.88 -0.16 -3.03
CA TRP A 107 -10.67 0.08 -2.26
C TRP A 107 -10.04 1.43 -2.60
N ASP A 108 -9.92 1.77 -3.89
CA ASP A 108 -9.36 3.04 -4.35
C ASP A 108 -10.13 4.25 -3.78
N GLU A 109 -11.47 4.19 -3.76
CA GLU A 109 -12.35 5.23 -3.21
C GLU A 109 -12.02 5.58 -1.74
N ILE A 110 -11.57 4.61 -0.94
CA ILE A 110 -11.29 4.82 0.50
C ILE A 110 -9.79 4.79 0.83
N CYS A 111 -8.91 4.50 -0.13
CA CYS A 111 -7.51 4.22 0.14
C CYS A 111 -6.74 5.44 0.67
N GLU A 112 -7.14 6.65 0.26
CA GLU A 112 -6.58 7.90 0.79
C GLU A 112 -6.87 8.04 2.29
N GLU A 113 -8.12 7.85 2.72
CA GLU A 113 -8.52 7.89 4.13
C GLU A 113 -7.77 6.82 4.95
N LYS A 114 -7.71 5.58 4.44
CA LYS A 114 -7.01 4.49 5.12
C LYS A 114 -5.50 4.74 5.20
N SER A 115 -4.93 5.41 4.21
CA SER A 115 -3.54 5.85 4.25
C SER A 115 -3.33 6.93 5.30
N ASP A 116 -4.22 7.91 5.41
CA ASP A 116 -4.14 8.93 6.47
C ASP A 116 -4.20 8.30 7.87
N LEU A 117 -5.11 7.34 8.09
CA LEU A 117 -5.17 6.57 9.33
C LEU A 117 -3.88 5.80 9.59
N TYR A 118 -3.29 5.18 8.57
CA TYR A 118 -2.03 4.45 8.71
C TYR A 118 -0.86 5.35 9.14
N TYR A 119 -0.75 6.56 8.56
CA TYR A 119 0.38 7.45 8.84
C TYR A 119 0.20 8.34 10.07
N LYS A 120 -1.05 8.74 10.37
CA LYS A 120 -1.36 9.77 11.38
C LYS A 120 -2.21 9.25 12.52
N GLY A 121 -2.91 8.13 12.30
CA GLY A 121 -3.88 7.61 13.25
C GLY A 121 -3.22 7.03 14.49
N LYS A 122 -3.98 7.05 15.58
CA LYS A 122 -3.60 6.49 16.88
C LYS A 122 -4.68 5.50 17.32
N LYS A 123 -4.28 4.50 18.10
CA LYS A 123 -5.22 3.72 18.89
C LYS A 123 -5.46 4.47 20.19
N VAL A 124 -6.72 4.82 20.45
CA VAL A 124 -7.09 5.66 21.59
C VAL A 124 -6.67 4.97 22.89
N GLN A 125 -7.00 3.69 23.03
CA GLN A 125 -6.69 2.94 24.23
C GLN A 125 -5.93 1.65 23.89
N TYR A 126 -6.61 0.62 23.43
CA TYR A 126 -6.08 -0.73 23.32
C TYR A 126 -5.54 -1.08 21.93
N GLY A 127 -4.73 -2.14 21.88
CA GLY A 127 -4.23 -2.69 20.62
C GLY A 127 -5.32 -3.23 19.69
N GLY A 128 -6.53 -3.49 20.18
CA GLY A 128 -7.68 -3.91 19.36
C GLY A 128 -8.48 -2.75 18.77
N ASP A 129 -8.27 -1.52 19.25
CA ASP A 129 -9.07 -0.38 18.85
C ASP A 129 -8.78 0.01 17.40
N ILE A 130 -9.80 0.59 16.77
CA ILE A 130 -9.64 1.20 15.45
C ILE A 130 -8.67 2.37 15.53
N LEU A 131 -7.98 2.64 14.42
CA LEU A 131 -7.23 3.87 14.28
C LEU A 131 -8.22 5.04 14.18
N THR A 132 -7.97 6.08 14.95
CA THR A 132 -8.67 7.37 14.85
C THR A 132 -7.63 8.46 14.62
N LEU A 133 -8.05 9.60 14.06
CA LEU A 133 -7.20 10.80 13.98
C LEU A 133 -7.23 11.63 15.27
N GLU A 134 -7.87 11.10 16.31
CA GLU A 134 -7.98 11.76 17.61
C GLU A 134 -6.68 11.64 18.39
N ASP A 135 -6.44 12.61 19.28
CA ASP A 135 -5.31 12.55 20.17
C ASP A 135 -5.55 11.55 21.30
N LYS A 136 -4.53 10.72 21.54
CA LYS A 136 -4.50 9.82 22.69
C LYS A 136 -4.39 10.64 23.97
N ASP A 137 -5.23 10.38 24.97
CA ASP A 137 -5.04 10.97 26.30
C ASP A 137 -3.65 10.54 26.84
N PRO A 138 -2.76 11.50 27.15
CA PRO A 138 -1.40 11.20 27.60
C PRO A 138 -1.35 10.45 28.95
N ASN A 139 -2.47 10.35 29.67
CA ASN A 139 -2.59 9.57 30.90
C ASN A 139 -2.99 8.11 30.67
N LEU A 140 -3.49 7.74 29.48
CA LEU A 140 -3.73 6.36 29.08
C LEU A 140 -2.37 5.68 28.90
N TYR A 141 -2.06 4.70 29.74
CA TYR A 141 -0.78 3.97 29.79
C TYR A 141 0.41 4.80 30.30
N LYS A 142 0.30 5.33 31.52
CA LYS A 142 1.51 5.64 32.29
C LYS A 142 2.30 4.36 32.48
N LYS A 143 3.50 4.30 31.92
CA LYS A 143 4.48 3.25 32.21
C LYS A 143 4.53 3.13 33.74
N LYS A 144 4.27 1.93 34.29
CA LYS A 144 4.45 1.72 35.74
C LYS A 144 5.86 2.22 36.05
N LYS A 145 5.99 3.15 37.00
CA LYS A 145 7.30 3.58 37.48
C LYS A 145 8.01 2.29 37.91
N PRO A 146 9.28 2.09 37.49
CA PRO A 146 10.06 0.92 37.88
C PRO A 146 10.11 0.79 39.41
#